data_AF-A0A7G2CKB6-F1
#
_entry.id   AF-A0A7G2CKB6-F1
#
_cell.length_a   1.000
_cell.length_b   1.000
_cell.length_c   1.000
_cell.angle_alpha   90.00
_cell.angle_beta   90.00
_cell.angle_gamma   90.00
#
_symmetry.space_group_name_H-M   'P 1'
#
loop_
_entity.id
_entity.type
_entity.pdbx_description
1 polymer ?
#
loop_
_entity_poly.entity_id
_entity_poly.type
_entity_poly.pdbx_seq_one_letter_code
_entity_poly.pdbx_strand_id
1 'polypeptide(L)'
;MMSYKVIHGGVDFDVVVRNPEEDVIYASFAGEHGEEDRIYFTTHSKLEYAYCIDNRGYSKGRKVVQLEIGLTSLKRWKQRIDPLKRLMVHTEGSFLATSEDQVILRVREMNMREQVEKLFSLVALRGVTNIVIVACVGVINYFVLKRALR
;
A
#
# COMPACT_ATOMS: atom_id res chain seq x y z
N MET A 1 15.19 -14.37 16.58
CA MET A 1 13.73 -14.46 16.70
C MET A 1 13.38 -14.13 18.13
N MET A 2 12.39 -13.27 18.32
CA MET A 2 11.78 -13.01 19.62
C MET A 2 10.29 -13.31 19.45
N SER A 3 9.68 -14.00 20.41
CA SER A 3 8.24 -14.12 20.53
C SER A 3 7.85 -13.72 21.93
N TYR A 4 6.72 -13.04 22.06
CA TYR A 4 6.16 -12.77 23.37
C TYR A 4 4.67 -13.08 23.37
N LYS A 5 4.19 -13.49 24.54
CA LYS A 5 2.79 -13.79 24.80
C LYS A 5 2.37 -13.19 26.12
N VAL A 6 1.31 -12.40 26.10
CA VAL A 6 0.65 -11.84 27.27
C VAL A 6 -0.12 -12.97 27.95
N ILE A 7 0.29 -13.29 29.17
CA ILE A 7 -0.40 -14.26 30.03
C ILE A 7 -1.45 -13.55 30.88
N HIS A 8 -1.15 -12.33 31.33
CA HIS A 8 -2.03 -11.55 32.18
C HIS A 8 -1.75 -10.05 32.09
N GLY A 9 -2.79 -9.24 32.27
CA GLY A 9 -2.67 -7.79 32.43
C GLY A 9 -2.84 -6.95 31.16
N GLY A 10 -3.32 -7.52 30.05
CA GLY A 10 -3.68 -6.78 28.83
C GLY A 10 -2.49 -6.30 27.98
N VAL A 11 -2.79 -5.70 26.82
CA VAL A 11 -1.83 -5.31 25.77
C VAL A 11 -1.37 -3.85 25.82
N ASP A 12 -1.70 -3.13 26.88
CA ASP A 12 -1.26 -1.74 27.10
C ASP A 12 0.14 -1.69 27.71
N PHE A 13 1.16 -2.01 26.92
CA PHE A 13 2.58 -1.85 27.27
C PHE A 13 3.37 -1.62 25.99
N ASP A 14 4.63 -1.21 26.12
CA ASP A 14 5.52 -1.03 24.98
C ASP A 14 6.53 -2.17 24.88
N VAL A 15 6.82 -2.58 23.65
CA VAL A 15 7.84 -3.56 23.33
C VAL A 15 8.89 -2.92 22.45
N VAL A 16 10.14 -2.90 22.90
CA VAL A 16 11.25 -2.29 22.17
C VAL A 16 12.42 -3.25 22.10
N VAL A 17 12.99 -3.41 20.91
CA VAL A 17 14.25 -4.12 20.68
C VAL A 17 15.29 -3.13 20.20
N ARG A 18 16.41 -3.05 20.91
CA ARG A 18 17.53 -2.18 20.54
C ARG A 18 18.74 -2.98 20.10
N ASN A 19 19.46 -2.42 19.14
CA ASN A 19 20.76 -2.91 18.72
C ASN A 19 21.83 -2.53 19.77
N PRO A 20 23.06 -3.03 19.63
CA PRO A 20 24.18 -2.67 20.52
C PRO A 20 24.65 -1.22 20.40
N GLU A 21 24.26 -0.52 19.34
CA GLU A 21 24.51 0.92 19.11
C GLU A 21 23.38 1.78 19.68
N GLU A 22 22.45 1.17 20.44
CA GLU A 22 21.23 1.75 21.01
C GLU A 22 20.13 2.15 20.01
N ASP A 23 20.29 1.90 18.71
CA ASP A 23 19.22 2.11 17.73
C ASP A 23 18.07 1.14 17.92
N VAL A 24 16.86 1.63 17.69
CA VAL A 24 15.63 0.84 17.75
C VAL A 24 15.48 0.03 16.47
N ILE A 25 15.51 -1.30 16.59
CA ILE A 25 15.27 -2.24 15.48
C ILE A 25 13.78 -2.55 15.37
N TYR A 26 13.09 -2.60 16.51
CA TYR A 26 11.67 -2.87 16.58
C TYR A 26 11.08 -2.07 17.73
N ALA A 27 9.94 -1.45 17.48
CA ALA A 27 9.10 -0.85 18.49
C ALA A 27 7.65 -1.21 18.18
N SER A 28 6.90 -1.54 19.22
CA SER A 28 5.45 -1.61 19.17
C SER A 28 4.92 -1.02 20.45
N PHE A 29 4.03 -0.03 20.29
CA PHE A 29 3.48 0.71 21.41
C PHE A 29 2.17 0.10 21.90
N ALA A 30 1.74 0.51 23.09
CA ALA A 30 0.49 0.08 23.69
C ALA A 30 -0.70 0.15 22.70
N GLY A 31 -1.32 -1.01 22.47
CA GLY A 31 -2.46 -1.15 21.55
C GLY A 31 -2.11 -1.37 20.07
N GLU A 32 -0.83 -1.28 19.69
CA GLU A 32 -0.37 -1.63 18.34
C GLU A 32 -0.12 -3.13 18.16
N HIS A 33 0.19 -3.84 19.25
CA HIS A 33 0.42 -5.27 19.25
C HIS A 33 -0.72 -6.09 19.85
N GLY A 34 -0.76 -7.36 19.45
CA GLY A 34 -1.71 -8.35 19.98
C GLY A 34 -1.31 -8.92 21.34
N GLU A 35 -2.03 -9.96 21.75
CA GLU A 35 -1.69 -10.77 22.94
C GLU A 35 -0.51 -11.72 22.68
N GLU A 36 -0.25 -12.08 21.43
CA GLU A 36 0.89 -12.91 21.04
C GLU A 36 1.48 -12.37 19.74
N ASP A 37 2.78 -12.16 19.72
CA ASP A 37 3.49 -11.70 18.53
C ASP A 37 4.86 -12.39 18.36
N ARG A 38 5.32 -12.42 17.10
CA ARG A 38 6.58 -13.04 16.69
C ARG A 38 7.37 -12.08 15.80
N ILE A 39 8.56 -11.76 16.24
CA ILE A 39 9.47 -10.81 15.62
C ILE A 39 10.69 -11.56 15.09
N TYR A 40 10.93 -11.40 13.79
CA TYR A 40 12.08 -11.97 13.10
C TYR A 40 12.99 -10.84 12.63
N PHE A 41 14.22 -10.81 13.14
CA PHE A 41 15.25 -9.89 12.69
C PHE A 41 16.59 -10.60 12.60
N THR A 42 17.47 -10.06 11.78
CA THR A 42 18.83 -10.58 11.59
C THR A 42 19.82 -9.74 12.38
N THR A 43 20.61 -10.40 13.22
CA THR A 43 21.69 -9.75 13.96
C THR A 43 22.93 -9.64 13.07
N HIS A 44 23.45 -8.43 12.88
CA HIS A 44 24.65 -8.18 12.08
C HIS A 44 25.93 -8.19 12.93
N SER A 45 25.81 -7.96 14.23
CA SER A 45 26.92 -7.98 15.19
C SER A 45 26.78 -9.15 16.17
N LYS A 46 27.90 -9.49 16.83
CA LYS A 46 27.94 -10.45 17.94
C LYS A 46 27.77 -9.79 19.31
N LEU A 47 27.46 -8.50 19.31
CA LEU A 47 27.30 -7.71 20.53
C LEU A 47 25.90 -7.90 21.10
N GLU A 48 25.67 -7.34 22.29
CA GLU A 48 24.44 -7.55 23.05
C GLU A 48 23.27 -6.74 22.48
N TYR A 49 22.11 -7.37 22.40
CA TYR A 49 20.86 -6.73 22.00
C TYR A 49 19.96 -6.60 23.23
N ALA A 50 19.27 -5.47 23.37
CA ALA A 50 18.36 -5.24 24.48
C ALA A 50 16.91 -5.51 24.06
N TYR A 51 16.20 -6.29 24.87
CA TYR A 51 14.78 -6.59 24.70
C TYR A 51 14.02 -6.00 25.89
N CYS A 52 13.25 -4.95 25.65
CA CYS A 52 12.60 -4.17 26.68
C CYS A 52 11.08 -4.32 26.57
N ILE A 53 10.45 -4.57 27.71
CA ILE A 53 9.00 -4.50 27.89
C ILE A 53 8.76 -3.39 28.91
N ASP A 54 8.11 -2.30 28.50
CA ASP A 54 7.85 -1.15 29.35
C ASP A 54 6.35 -1.02 29.67
N ASN A 55 6.03 -1.05 30.95
CA ASN A 55 4.68 -0.85 31.47
C ASN A 55 4.53 0.53 32.17
N ARG A 56 5.52 1.42 32.04
CA ARG A 56 5.47 2.74 32.68
C ARG A 56 4.44 3.62 31.99
N GLY A 57 3.49 4.13 32.76
CA GLY A 57 2.45 5.04 32.26
C GLY A 57 1.17 4.37 31.78
N TYR A 58 1.12 3.04 31.77
CA TYR A 58 -0.07 2.27 31.39
C TYR A 58 -0.85 1.76 32.61
N SER A 59 -1.72 0.76 32.45
CA SER A 59 -2.52 0.25 33.55
C SER A 59 -1.65 -0.09 34.75
N LYS A 60 -2.10 0.33 35.95
CA LYS A 60 -1.40 0.08 37.23
C LYS A 60 -1.34 -1.41 37.60
N GLY A 61 -1.86 -2.29 36.75
CA GLY A 61 -1.88 -3.73 36.95
C GLY A 61 -0.52 -4.37 36.67
N ARG A 62 -0.22 -5.45 37.38
CA ARG A 62 0.94 -6.28 37.08
C ARG A 62 0.69 -7.04 35.78
N LYS A 63 1.61 -6.90 34.83
CA LYS A 63 1.61 -7.67 33.58
C LYS A 63 2.50 -8.87 33.70
N VAL A 64 2.06 -9.97 33.09
CA VAL A 64 2.83 -11.20 32.98
C VAL A 64 2.95 -11.50 31.50
N VAL A 65 4.18 -11.39 30.99
CA VAL A 65 4.51 -11.65 29.59
C VAL A 65 5.52 -12.78 29.55
N GLN A 66 5.18 -13.85 28.84
CA GLN A 66 6.11 -14.91 28.49
C GLN A 66 6.94 -14.43 27.31
N LEU A 67 8.26 -14.42 27.46
CA LEU A 67 9.20 -14.00 26.43
C LEU A 67 10.05 -15.20 26.01
N GLU A 68 10.08 -15.48 24.71
CA GLU A 68 10.87 -16.55 24.10
C GLU A 68 11.85 -15.95 23.08
N ILE A 69 13.15 -16.11 23.33
CA ILE A 69 14.21 -15.62 22.45
C ILE A 69 14.91 -16.81 21.81
N GLY A 70 14.72 -16.95 20.50
CA GLY A 70 15.36 -17.96 19.67
C GLY A 70 16.51 -17.36 18.85
N LEU A 71 17.73 -17.78 19.15
CA LEU A 71 18.92 -17.47 18.34
C LEU A 71 19.15 -18.60 17.35
N THR A 72 19.08 -18.30 16.05
CA THR A 72 19.43 -19.27 15.02
C THR A 72 20.49 -18.69 14.09
N SER A 73 21.57 -19.43 13.88
CA SER A 73 22.61 -19.01 12.94
C SER A 73 22.12 -19.23 11.51
N LEU A 74 22.09 -18.14 10.73
CA LEU A 74 21.76 -18.16 9.30
C LEU A 74 22.67 -19.12 8.51
N LYS A 75 23.89 -19.44 8.97
CA LYS A 75 24.75 -20.43 8.31
C LYS A 75 24.13 -21.84 8.32
N ARG A 76 23.42 -22.21 9.40
CA ARG A 76 22.79 -23.52 9.56
C ARG A 76 21.46 -23.62 8.83
N TRP A 77 20.78 -22.49 8.66
CA TRP A 77 19.50 -22.41 7.96
C TRP A 77 19.59 -21.92 6.52
N LYS A 78 20.76 -21.55 5.99
CA LYS A 78 20.92 -21.14 4.58
C LYS A 78 20.31 -22.16 3.61
N GLN A 79 20.40 -23.45 3.90
CA GLN A 79 19.79 -24.52 3.10
C GLN A 79 18.26 -24.70 3.31
N ARG A 80 17.67 -24.22 4.43
CA ARG A 80 16.23 -24.34 4.75
C ARG A 80 15.42 -23.05 4.66
N ILE A 81 16.04 -21.88 4.81
CA ILE A 81 15.45 -20.54 4.67
C ILE A 81 15.41 -20.11 3.20
N ASP A 82 16.24 -20.67 2.32
CA ASP A 82 16.24 -20.31 0.91
C ASP A 82 14.84 -20.36 0.26
N PRO A 83 13.93 -21.34 0.49
CA PRO A 83 12.59 -21.29 -0.08
C PRO A 83 11.68 -20.23 0.56
N LEU A 84 11.73 -20.01 1.88
CA LEU A 84 10.87 -19.03 2.55
C LEU A 84 11.32 -17.59 2.28
N LYS A 85 12.64 -17.36 2.19
CA LYS A 85 13.22 -16.07 1.81
C LYS A 85 13.07 -15.80 0.32
N ARG A 86 13.18 -16.84 -0.52
CA ARG A 86 12.81 -16.73 -1.94
C ARG A 86 11.32 -16.44 -2.12
N LEU A 87 10.45 -17.03 -1.29
CA LEU A 87 9.02 -16.69 -1.27
C LEU A 87 8.80 -15.27 -0.74
N MET A 88 9.39 -14.85 0.38
CA MET A 88 9.25 -13.48 0.89
C MET A 88 9.77 -12.43 -0.09
N VAL A 89 10.94 -12.65 -0.70
CA VAL A 89 11.50 -11.75 -1.72
C VAL A 89 10.64 -11.77 -2.99
N HIS A 90 10.09 -12.92 -3.37
CA HIS A 90 9.17 -13.01 -4.50
C HIS A 90 7.83 -12.35 -4.19
N THR A 91 7.28 -12.50 -2.98
CA THR A 91 6.02 -11.87 -2.57
C THR A 91 6.19 -10.38 -2.30
N GLU A 92 7.30 -9.92 -1.73
CA GLU A 92 7.61 -8.48 -1.59
C GLU A 92 7.83 -7.86 -2.97
N GLY A 93 8.57 -8.54 -3.86
CA GLY A 93 8.73 -8.11 -5.25
C GLY A 93 7.42 -8.11 -6.04
N SER A 94 6.57 -9.12 -5.86
CA SER A 94 5.24 -9.19 -6.48
C SER A 94 4.28 -8.17 -5.88
N PHE A 95 4.32 -7.91 -4.57
CA PHE A 95 3.46 -6.92 -3.92
C PHE A 95 3.84 -5.51 -4.35
N LEU A 96 5.13 -5.20 -4.40
CA LEU A 96 5.65 -3.94 -4.96
C LEU A 96 5.29 -3.81 -6.44
N ALA A 97 5.44 -4.87 -7.26
CA ALA A 97 5.02 -4.84 -8.66
C ALA A 97 3.51 -4.65 -8.83
N THR A 98 2.66 -5.29 -8.01
CA THR A 98 1.21 -5.08 -8.05
C THR A 98 0.80 -3.69 -7.57
N SER A 99 1.55 -3.11 -6.62
CA SER A 99 1.35 -1.74 -6.17
C SER A 99 1.72 -0.74 -7.25
N GLU A 100 2.85 -0.94 -7.94
CA GLU A 100 3.25 -0.13 -9.09
C GLU A 100 2.25 -0.26 -10.25
N ASP A 101 1.78 -1.48 -10.54
CA ASP A 101 0.76 -1.72 -11.57
C ASP A 101 -0.56 -1.03 -11.23
N GLN A 102 -0.99 -1.02 -9.96
CA GLN A 102 -2.20 -0.28 -9.55
C GLN A 102 -2.06 1.24 -9.73
N VAL A 103 -0.89 1.80 -9.45
CA VAL A 103 -0.61 3.23 -9.68
C VAL A 103 -0.60 3.53 -11.18
N ILE A 104 0.08 2.71 -11.98
CA ILE A 104 0.15 2.88 -13.44
C ILE A 104 -1.23 2.74 -14.09
N LEU A 105 -2.04 1.77 -13.65
CA LEU A 105 -3.40 1.58 -14.15
C LEU A 105 -4.31 2.76 -13.78
N ARG A 106 -4.21 3.32 -12.56
CA ARG A 106 -4.96 4.52 -12.19
C ARG A 106 -4.55 5.74 -13.02
N VAL A 107 -3.25 5.93 -13.27
CA VAL A 107 -2.76 7.02 -14.13
C VAL A 107 -3.24 6.84 -15.57
N ARG A 108 -3.23 5.61 -16.09
CA ARG A 108 -3.79 5.30 -17.42
C ARG A 108 -5.29 5.52 -17.47
N GLU A 109 -6.04 5.16 -16.43
CA GLU A 109 -7.49 5.38 -16.38
C GLU A 109 -7.82 6.88 -16.41
N MET A 110 -7.08 7.70 -15.67
CA MET A 110 -7.24 9.16 -15.71
C MET A 110 -6.94 9.73 -17.09
N ASN A 111 -5.84 9.31 -17.73
CA ASN A 111 -5.49 9.75 -19.08
C ASN A 111 -6.52 9.28 -20.14
N MET A 112 -7.05 8.06 -20.00
CA MET A 112 -8.10 7.55 -20.87
C MET A 112 -9.40 8.32 -20.71
N ARG A 113 -9.79 8.68 -19.47
CA ARG A 113 -10.96 9.54 -19.22
C ARG A 113 -10.81 10.91 -19.88
N GLU A 114 -9.66 11.57 -19.73
CA GLU A 114 -9.41 12.86 -20.38
C GLU A 114 -9.45 12.76 -21.91
N GLN A 115 -8.90 11.69 -22.48
CA GLN A 115 -8.95 11.47 -23.94
C GLN A 115 -10.38 11.22 -24.43
N VAL A 116 -11.17 10.45 -23.68
CA VAL A 116 -12.57 10.18 -23.99
C VAL A 116 -13.39 11.47 -23.92
N GLU A 117 -13.20 12.32 -22.92
CA GLU A 117 -13.88 13.63 -22.82
C GLU A 117 -13.51 14.58 -23.98
N LYS A 118 -12.23 14.61 -24.39
CA LYS A 118 -11.77 15.37 -25.56
C LYS A 118 -12.37 14.85 -26.87
N LEU A 119 -12.52 13.53 -27.02
CA LEU A 119 -13.16 12.94 -28.19
C LEU A 119 -14.66 13.23 -28.23
N PHE A 120 -15.37 13.08 -27.11
CA PHE A 120 -16.79 13.38 -27.03
C PHE A 120 -17.10 14.84 -27.33
N SER A 121 -16.32 15.78 -26.78
CA SER A 121 -16.49 17.21 -27.06
C SER A 121 -16.23 17.56 -28.52
N LEU A 122 -15.22 16.96 -29.16
CA LEU A 122 -14.92 17.20 -30.57
C LEU A 122 -15.99 16.60 -31.50
N VAL A 123 -16.52 15.43 -31.17
CA VAL A 123 -17.65 14.82 -31.89
C VAL A 123 -18.93 15.65 -31.72
N ALA A 124 -19.23 16.11 -30.50
CA ALA A 124 -20.36 16.98 -30.23
C ALA A 124 -20.28 18.30 -31.03
N LEU A 125 -19.11 18.93 -31.05
CA LEU A 125 -18.87 20.17 -31.79
C LEU A 125 -19.09 19.98 -33.30
N ARG A 126 -18.55 18.89 -33.88
CA ARG A 126 -18.76 18.56 -35.29
C ARG A 126 -20.22 18.25 -35.59
N GLY A 127 -20.92 17.55 -34.69
CA GLY A 127 -22.34 17.27 -34.81
C GLY A 127 -23.18 18.55 -34.88
N VAL A 128 -22.95 19.48 -33.94
CA VAL A 128 -23.63 20.78 -33.91
C VAL A 128 -23.34 21.57 -35.19
N THR A 129 -22.09 21.60 -35.64
CA THR A 129 -21.69 22.35 -36.84
C THR A 129 -22.38 21.80 -38.10
N ASN A 130 -22.47 20.47 -38.25
CA ASN A 130 -23.16 19.86 -39.38
C ASN A 130 -24.67 20.16 -39.38
N ILE A 131 -25.32 20.14 -38.21
CA ILE A 131 -26.74 20.48 -38.11
C ILE A 131 -26.98 21.93 -38.56
N VAL A 132 -26.12 22.86 -38.13
CA VAL A 132 -26.20 24.28 -38.52
C VAL A 132 -26.00 24.45 -40.03
N ILE A 133 -25.02 23.76 -40.62
CA ILE A 133 -24.77 23.82 -42.08
C ILE A 133 -25.98 23.31 -42.85
N VAL A 134 -26.54 22.16 -42.47
CA VAL A 134 -27.71 21.57 -43.14
C VAL A 134 -28.93 22.51 -43.02
N ALA A 135 -29.15 23.10 -41.85
CA ALA A 135 -30.22 24.08 -41.64
C ALA A 135 -30.03 25.31 -42.54
N CYS A 136 -28.83 25.88 -42.61
CA CYS A 136 -28.52 27.02 -43.48
C CYS A 136 -28.74 26.70 -44.96
N VAL A 137 -28.26 25.54 -45.44
CA VAL A 137 -28.46 25.09 -46.83
C VAL A 137 -29.94 24.87 -47.12
N GLY A 138 -30.69 24.28 -46.19
CA GLY A 138 -32.13 24.10 -46.32
C GLY A 138 -32.89 25.42 -46.43
N VAL A 139 -32.54 26.40 -45.59
CA VAL A 139 -33.13 27.75 -45.63
C VAL A 139 -32.79 28.47 -46.94
N ILE A 140 -31.53 28.43 -47.38
CA ILE A 140 -31.11 29.03 -48.66
C ILE A 140 -31.87 28.40 -49.82
N ASN A 141 -31.94 27.06 -49.90
CA ASN A 141 -32.68 26.37 -50.94
C ASN A 141 -34.17 26.71 -50.92
N TYR A 142 -34.79 26.79 -49.74
CA TYR A 142 -36.18 27.22 -49.62
C TYR A 142 -36.40 28.64 -50.17
N PHE A 143 -35.52 29.59 -49.83
CA PHE A 143 -35.62 30.97 -50.34
C PHE A 143 -35.37 31.06 -51.85
N VAL A 144 -34.43 30.27 -52.38
CA VAL A 144 -34.14 30.19 -53.83
C VAL A 144 -35.35 29.62 -54.58
N LEU A 145 -35.89 28.49 -54.13
CA LEU A 145 -37.09 27.88 -54.73
C LEU A 145 -38.29 28.82 -54.66
N LYS A 146 -38.50 29.49 -53.52
CA LYS A 146 -39.59 30.46 -53.34
C LYS A 146 -39.47 31.67 -54.26
N ARG A 147 -38.24 32.10 -54.59
CA ARG A 147 -38.00 33.16 -55.58
C ARG A 147 -38.14 32.69 -57.02
N ALA A 148 -37.86 31.42 -57.31
CA ALA A 148 -37.99 30.85 -58.65
C ALA A 148 -39.45 30.47 -59.01
N LEU A 149 -40.30 30.20 -58.02
CA LEU A 149 -41.73 29.89 -58.16
C LEU A 149 -42.65 31.12 -58.19
N ARG A 150 -42.10 32.33 -58.04
CA ARG A 150 -42.82 33.61 -58.10
C ARG A 150 -42.41 34.36 -59.35
#